data_AF-X1BET5-F1
#
_entry.id   AF-X1BET5-F1
#
_cell.length_a   1.000
_cell.length_b   1.000
_cell.length_c   1.000
_cell.angle_alpha   90.00
_cell.angle_beta   90.00
_cell.angle_gamma   90.00
#
_symmetry.space_group_name_H-M   'P 1'
#
loop_
_entity.id
_entity.type
_entity.pdbx_description
1 polymer ?
#
loop_
_entity_poly.entity_id
_entity_poly.type
_entity_poly.pdbx_seq_one_letter_code
_entity_poly.pdbx_strand_id
1 'polypeptide(L)'
;MSEKVDLEKLADDLLSVSAKGGTRLQSALEWANKQFKEHSSSREKLNVLFTDAEIYDIQQANEELRKFRSLNVDFVLISPESSYNLKEAQKMVKIAGGQLLTIKDWNEFPKLISEIIKSRF
;
A
#
# COMPACT_ATOMS: atom_id res chain seq x y z
N MET A 1 -22.59 -7.10 -8.90
CA MET A 1 -22.08 -8.42 -9.32
C MET A 1 -20.58 -8.38 -9.13
N SER A 2 -20.02 -9.23 -8.26
CA SER A 2 -18.57 -9.34 -8.12
C SER A 2 -18.05 -10.16 -9.30
N GLU A 3 -17.36 -9.52 -10.24
CA GLU A 3 -16.63 -10.25 -11.27
C GLU A 3 -15.69 -11.25 -10.60
N LYS A 4 -15.67 -12.47 -11.13
CA LYS A 4 -14.76 -13.51 -10.65
C LYS A 4 -13.34 -13.06 -11.03
N VAL A 5 -12.53 -12.71 -10.04
CA VAL A 5 -11.16 -12.25 -10.26
C VAL A 5 -10.36 -13.38 -10.90
N ASP A 6 -9.87 -13.15 -12.11
CA ASP A 6 -8.97 -14.04 -12.81
C ASP A 6 -7.54 -13.79 -12.33
N LEU A 7 -6.99 -14.76 -11.61
CA LEU A 7 -5.65 -14.64 -11.02
C LEU A 7 -4.55 -14.69 -12.08
N GLU A 8 -4.74 -15.41 -13.18
CA GLU A 8 -3.76 -15.50 -14.26
C GLU A 8 -3.66 -14.15 -14.95
N LYS A 9 -4.81 -13.57 -15.29
CA LYS A 9 -4.86 -12.22 -15.87
C LYS A 9 -4.26 -11.17 -14.92
N LEU A 10 -4.56 -11.24 -13.62
CA LEU A 10 -3.99 -10.30 -12.64
C LEU A 10 -2.46 -10.42 -12.58
N ALA A 11 -1.92 -11.64 -12.63
CA ALA A 11 -0.48 -11.86 -12.66
C ALA A 11 0.15 -11.27 -13.93
N ASP A 12 -0.47 -11.49 -15.09
CA ASP A 12 -0.02 -10.92 -16.37
C ASP A 12 -0.07 -9.39 -16.35
N ASP A 13 -1.16 -8.81 -15.86
CA ASP A 13 -1.33 -7.37 -15.72
C ASP A 13 -0.22 -6.79 -14.82
N LEU A 14 0.09 -7.43 -13.68
CA LEU A 14 1.17 -7.02 -12.78
C LEU A 14 2.55 -7.10 -13.45
N LEU A 15 2.82 -8.17 -14.20
CA LEU A 15 4.09 -8.33 -14.92
C LEU A 15 4.26 -7.31 -16.06
N SER A 16 3.15 -6.76 -16.56
CA SER A 16 3.15 -5.73 -17.61
C SER A 16 3.35 -4.29 -17.12
N VAL A 17 3.33 -4.07 -15.79
CA VAL A 17 3.44 -2.73 -15.21
C VAL A 17 4.82 -2.12 -15.52
N SER A 18 4.81 -0.88 -16.02
CA SER A 18 6.01 -0.10 -16.27
C SER A 18 5.94 1.26 -15.56
N ALA A 19 7.11 1.80 -15.21
CA ALA A 19 7.20 3.11 -14.58
C ALA A 19 6.74 4.20 -15.56
N LYS A 20 5.78 5.03 -15.13
CA LYS A 20 5.20 6.11 -15.94
C LYS A 20 5.72 7.51 -15.59
N GLY A 21 6.63 7.60 -14.62
CA GLY A 21 7.24 8.86 -14.16
C GLY A 21 6.39 9.63 -13.15
N GLY A 22 7.06 10.21 -12.16
CA GLY A 22 6.45 10.93 -11.03
C GLY A 22 5.71 10.02 -10.06
N THR A 23 5.67 10.42 -8.79
CA THR A 23 4.93 9.68 -7.76
C THR A 23 3.83 10.60 -7.22
N ARG A 24 2.62 10.38 -7.74
CA ARG A 24 1.39 10.96 -7.21
C ARG A 24 0.61 9.91 -6.45
N LEU A 25 0.69 10.00 -5.13
CA LEU A 25 0.17 8.99 -4.22
C LEU A 25 -1.31 9.21 -3.89
N GLN A 26 -1.79 10.47 -3.91
CA GLN A 26 -3.16 10.80 -3.50
C GLN A 26 -4.19 9.96 -4.27
N SER A 27 -4.11 9.92 -5.60
CA SER A 27 -5.09 9.21 -6.43
C SER A 27 -5.10 7.70 -6.16
N ALA A 28 -3.94 7.10 -5.86
CA ALA A 28 -3.86 5.69 -5.51
C ALA A 28 -4.51 5.40 -4.15
N LEU A 29 -4.29 6.27 -3.15
CA LEU A 29 -4.91 6.14 -1.84
C LEU A 29 -6.42 6.41 -1.87
N GLU A 30 -6.87 7.38 -2.65
CA GLU A 30 -8.29 7.66 -2.86
C GLU A 30 -8.99 6.44 -3.48
N TRP A 31 -8.39 5.85 -4.50
CA TRP A 31 -8.88 4.61 -5.11
C TRP A 31 -8.94 3.48 -4.08
N ALA A 32 -7.89 3.28 -3.28
CA ALA A 32 -7.85 2.25 -2.25
C ALA A 32 -8.94 2.45 -1.17
N ASN A 33 -9.11 3.68 -0.68
CA ASN A 33 -10.17 4.04 0.27
C ASN A 33 -11.56 3.70 -0.29
N LYS A 34 -11.80 3.98 -1.59
CA LYS A 34 -13.04 3.60 -2.27
C LYS A 34 -13.23 2.09 -2.30
N GLN A 35 -12.20 1.31 -2.63
CA GLN A 35 -12.27 -0.16 -2.62
C GLN A 35 -12.64 -0.71 -1.23
N PHE A 36 -11.96 -0.24 -0.17
CA PHE A 36 -12.23 -0.71 1.19
C PHE A 36 -13.61 -0.30 1.72
N LYS A 37 -14.14 0.85 1.27
CA LYS A 37 -15.43 1.37 1.72
C LYS A 37 -16.61 0.74 0.96
N GLU A 38 -16.51 0.60 -0.35
CA GLU A 38 -17.64 0.23 -1.21
C GLU A 38 -17.66 -1.25 -1.60
N HIS A 39 -16.49 -1.91 -1.58
CA HIS A 39 -16.32 -3.25 -2.17
C HIS A 39 -15.78 -4.29 -1.18
N SER A 40 -15.57 -3.93 0.08
CA SER A 40 -15.08 -4.86 1.11
C SER A 40 -16.03 -4.96 2.29
N SER A 41 -16.70 -6.11 2.41
CA SER A 41 -17.47 -6.54 3.58
C SER A 41 -16.64 -7.33 4.59
N SER A 42 -15.36 -7.61 4.27
CA SER A 42 -14.46 -8.33 5.17
C SER A 42 -14.22 -7.52 6.45
N ARG A 43 -14.21 -8.21 7.59
CA ARG A 43 -13.79 -7.65 8.88
C ARG A 43 -12.31 -7.27 8.87
N GLU A 44 -11.54 -8.05 8.11
CA GLU A 44 -10.10 -8.02 8.02
C GLU A 44 -9.68 -7.38 6.69
N LYS A 45 -9.00 -6.24 6.76
CA LYS A 45 -8.61 -5.43 5.60
C LYS A 45 -7.15 -5.03 5.74
N LEU A 46 -6.35 -5.35 4.73
CA LEU A 46 -4.93 -5.00 4.67
C LEU A 46 -4.67 -4.12 3.45
N ASN A 47 -4.07 -2.96 3.67
CA ASN A 47 -3.45 -2.16 2.63
C ASN A 47 -1.93 -2.30 2.72
N VAL A 48 -1.31 -2.55 1.57
CA VAL A 48 0.15 -2.53 1.47
C VAL A 48 0.56 -1.50 0.41
N LEU A 49 1.38 -0.54 0.83
CA LEU A 49 1.91 0.52 -0.01
C LEU A 49 3.41 0.31 -0.25
N PHE A 50 3.81 0.29 -1.52
CA PHE A 50 5.21 0.21 -1.94
C PHE A 50 5.67 1.55 -2.49
N THR A 51 6.71 2.13 -1.89
CA THR A 51 7.27 3.40 -2.36
C THR A 51 8.68 3.64 -1.81
N ASP A 52 9.52 4.30 -2.59
CA ASP A 52 10.77 4.93 -2.14
C ASP A 52 10.55 6.21 -1.32
N ALA A 53 9.28 6.58 -1.07
CA ALA A 53 8.84 7.77 -0.35
C ALA A 53 9.21 9.11 -1.01
N GLU A 54 9.53 9.11 -2.30
CA GLU A 54 9.65 10.34 -3.10
C GLU A 54 8.28 10.77 -3.64
N ILE A 55 7.46 11.40 -2.80
CA ILE A 55 6.06 11.70 -3.09
C ILE A 55 5.86 13.19 -3.38
N TYR A 56 5.24 13.51 -4.51
CA TYR A 56 5.03 14.90 -4.94
C TYR A 56 3.83 15.58 -4.26
N ASP A 57 2.76 14.82 -3.98
CA ASP A 57 1.46 15.29 -3.50
C ASP A 57 1.20 14.89 -2.03
N ILE A 58 2.25 14.94 -1.20
CA ILE A 58 2.23 14.39 0.16
C ILE A 58 1.17 15.02 1.07
N GLN A 59 0.85 16.30 0.88
CA GLN A 59 -0.18 16.98 1.66
C GLN A 59 -1.56 16.39 1.39
N GLN A 60 -1.90 16.19 0.11
CA GLN A 60 -3.16 15.57 -0.31
C GLN A 60 -3.20 14.09 0.08
N ALA A 61 -2.08 13.38 -0.09
CA ALA A 61 -1.97 11.98 0.32
C ALA A 61 -2.23 11.80 1.83
N ASN A 62 -1.76 12.72 2.67
CA ASN A 62 -1.99 12.68 4.12
C ASN A 62 -3.47 12.77 4.51
N GLU A 63 -4.31 13.45 3.71
CA GLU A 63 -5.75 13.49 3.94
C GLU A 63 -6.39 12.12 3.69
N GLU A 64 -5.96 11.43 2.64
CA GLU A 64 -6.40 10.06 2.34
C GLU A 64 -5.87 9.05 3.36
N LEU A 65 -4.62 9.19 3.81
CA LEU A 65 -4.02 8.29 4.80
C LEU A 65 -4.79 8.27 6.12
N ARG A 66 -5.34 9.42 6.56
CA ARG A 66 -6.14 9.49 7.80
C ARG A 66 -7.39 8.62 7.76
N LYS A 67 -7.93 8.33 6.58
CA LYS A 67 -9.19 7.58 6.41
C LYS A 67 -9.01 6.08 6.66
N PHE A 68 -7.82 5.52 6.50
CA PHE A 68 -7.60 4.08 6.74
C PHE A 68 -7.95 3.65 8.17
N ARG A 69 -7.65 4.50 9.17
CA ARG A 69 -8.00 4.24 10.57
C ARG A 69 -9.49 4.07 10.79
N SER A 70 -10.31 4.93 10.20
CA SER A 70 -11.77 4.87 10.37
C SER A 70 -12.41 3.72 9.58
N LEU A 71 -11.70 3.19 8.58
CA LEU A 71 -12.12 2.03 7.79
C LEU A 71 -11.69 0.68 8.39
N ASN A 72 -11.01 0.69 9.55
CA ASN A 72 -10.42 -0.50 10.19
C ASN A 72 -9.50 -1.27 9.23
N VAL A 73 -8.67 -0.54 8.48
CA VAL A 73 -7.69 -1.11 7.55
C VAL A 73 -6.33 -1.13 8.22
N ASP A 74 -5.73 -2.32 8.30
CA ASP A 74 -4.32 -2.47 8.63
C ASP A 74 -3.48 -1.90 7.50
N PHE A 75 -2.66 -0.89 7.80
CA PHE A 75 -1.83 -0.23 6.83
C PHE A 75 -0.37 -0.66 7.00
N VAL A 76 0.27 -1.08 5.91
CA VAL A 76 1.70 -1.39 5.87
C VAL A 76 2.34 -0.60 4.75
N LEU A 77 3.42 0.12 5.05
CA LEU A 77 4.27 0.74 4.04
C LEU A 77 5.58 -0.05 3.96
N ILE A 78 5.98 -0.44 2.76
CA ILE A 78 7.24 -1.09 2.47
C ILE A 78 8.11 -0.14 1.65
N SER A 79 9.31 0.14 2.14
CA SER A 79 10.27 1.03 1.50
C SER A 79 11.67 0.40 1.45
N PRO A 80 12.48 0.66 0.41
CA PRO A 80 13.88 0.25 0.42
C PRO A 80 14.63 0.87 1.61
N GLU A 81 15.50 0.10 2.27
CA GLU A 81 16.38 0.63 3.33
C GLU A 81 17.26 1.78 2.85
N SER A 82 17.63 1.75 1.57
CA SER A 82 18.42 2.80 0.92
C SER A 82 17.62 4.07 0.57
N SER A 83 16.32 4.12 0.87
CA SER A 83 15.50 5.30 0.58
C SER A 83 16.03 6.52 1.35
N TYR A 84 16.21 7.63 0.62
CA TYR A 84 16.59 8.93 1.21
C TYR A 84 15.51 9.52 2.13
N ASN A 85 14.25 9.07 2.01
CA ASN A 85 13.08 9.69 2.63
C ASN A 85 12.35 8.79 3.64
N LEU A 86 13.06 7.89 4.32
CA LEU A 86 12.48 7.05 5.39
C LEU A 86 11.76 7.86 6.49
N LYS A 87 12.19 9.09 6.77
CA LYS A 87 11.49 9.99 7.70
C LYS A 87 10.07 10.33 7.24
N GLU A 88 9.87 10.49 5.93
CA GLU A 88 8.55 10.79 5.37
C GLU A 88 7.67 9.54 5.41
N ALA A 89 8.21 8.38 5.04
CA ALA A 89 7.54 7.09 5.19
C ALA A 89 7.06 6.86 6.64
N GLN A 90 7.90 7.14 7.63
CA GLN A 90 7.53 7.04 9.06
C GLN A 90 6.36 7.96 9.43
N LYS A 91 6.33 9.20 8.92
CA LYS A 91 5.20 10.12 9.16
C LYS A 91 3.91 9.60 8.54
N MET A 92 3.97 9.13 7.30
CA MET A 92 2.80 8.58 6.59
C MET A 92 2.19 7.41 7.34
N VAL A 93 3.04 6.46 7.76
CA VAL A 93 2.64 5.31 8.55
C VAL A 93 2.01 5.73 9.87
N LYS A 94 2.60 6.72 10.56
CA LYS A 94 2.03 7.29 11.79
C LYS A 94 0.64 7.88 11.54
N ILE A 95 0.44 8.60 10.44
CA ILE A 95 -0.86 9.18 10.08
C ILE A 95 -1.89 8.08 9.82
N ALA A 96 -1.53 7.07 9.03
CA ALA A 96 -2.39 5.93 8.72
C ALA A 96 -2.64 5.00 9.92
N GLY A 97 -1.81 5.07 10.97
CA GLY A 97 -1.87 4.13 12.10
C GLY A 97 -1.33 2.75 11.76
N GLY A 98 -0.38 2.68 10.83
CA GLY A 98 0.15 1.44 10.28
C GLY A 98 1.53 1.05 10.78
N GLN A 99 2.21 0.22 9.98
CA GLN A 99 3.60 -0.21 10.20
C GLN A 99 4.48 0.15 9.00
N LEU A 100 5.73 0.54 9.27
CA LEU A 100 6.78 0.71 8.27
C LEU A 100 7.65 -0.54 8.30
N LEU A 101 7.84 -1.16 7.15
CA LEU A 101 8.81 -2.23 6.96
C LEU A 101 9.82 -1.78 5.92
N THR A 102 11.06 -2.18 6.12
CA THR A 102 12.14 -1.89 5.19
C THR A 102 12.67 -3.16 4.58
N ILE A 103 13.07 -3.09 3.31
CA ILE A 103 13.66 -4.20 2.58
C ILE A 103 15.02 -3.80 2.01
N LYS A 104 15.96 -4.73 2.03
CA LYS A 104 17.28 -4.56 1.41
C LYS A 104 17.27 -4.95 -0.05
N ASP A 105 16.56 -6.03 -0.35
CA ASP A 105 16.42 -6.58 -1.69
C ASP A 105 14.94 -6.84 -1.98
N TRP A 106 14.48 -6.42 -3.16
CA TRP A 106 13.13 -6.69 -3.64
C TRP A 106 12.86 -8.19 -3.83
N ASN A 107 13.89 -9.03 -3.97
CA ASN A 107 13.72 -10.48 -3.98
C ASN A 107 13.18 -11.03 -2.64
N GLU A 108 13.35 -10.29 -1.54
CA GLU A 108 12.81 -10.67 -0.23
C GLU A 108 11.31 -10.36 -0.09
N PHE A 109 10.77 -9.55 -1.00
CA PHE A 109 9.40 -9.05 -0.94
C PHE A 109 8.33 -10.16 -0.83
N PRO A 110 8.32 -11.22 -1.64
CA PRO A 110 7.29 -12.26 -1.55
C PRO A 110 7.28 -12.95 -0.19
N LYS A 111 8.47 -13.16 0.40
CA LYS A 111 8.60 -13.76 1.73
C LYS A 111 8.04 -12.82 2.80
N LEU A 112 8.42 -11.54 2.76
CA LEU A 112 7.96 -10.52 3.71
C LEU A 112 6.42 -10.42 3.72
N ILE A 113 5.79 -10.35 2.56
CA ILE A 113 4.32 -10.30 2.48
C ILE A 113 3.67 -11.57 3.00
N SER A 114 4.22 -12.74 2.67
CA SER A 114 3.69 -14.00 3.16
C SER A 114 3.68 -14.05 4.70
N GLU A 115 4.75 -13.56 5.34
CA GLU A 115 4.86 -13.48 6.80
C GLU A 115 3.86 -12.48 7.41
N ILE A 116 3.65 -11.32 6.78
CA ILE A 116 2.64 -10.34 7.23
C ILE A 116 1.24 -10.93 7.15
N ILE A 117 0.90 -11.58 6.04
CA ILE A 117 -0.42 -12.19 5.85
C ILE A 117 -0.63 -13.28 6.90
N LYS A 118 0.32 -14.20 7.07
CA LYS A 118 0.22 -15.32 8.05
C LYS A 118 0.19 -14.89 9.52
N SER A 119 0.76 -13.74 9.84
CA SER A 119 0.77 -13.22 11.22
C SER A 119 -0.53 -12.50 11.58
N ARG A 120 -1.32 -12.07 10.59
CA ARG A 120 -2.56 -11.31 10.79
C ARG A 120 -3.84 -12.09 10.48
N PHE A 121 -3.79 -13.08 9.59
CA PHE A 121 -4.91 -13.89 9.12
C PHE A 121 -4.57 -15.38 9.22
#